data_AF-A0A7X9DKH0-F1
#
_entry.id   AF-A0A7X9DKH0-F1
#
_cell.length_a   1.000
_cell.length_b   1.000
_cell.length_c   1.000
_cell.angle_alpha   90.00
_cell.angle_beta   90.00
_cell.angle_gamma   90.00
#
_symmetry.space_group_name_H-M   'P 1'
#
loop_
_entity.id
_entity.type
_entity.pdbx_description
1 polymer ?
#
loop_
_entity_poly.entity_id
_entity_poly.type
_entity_poly.pdbx_seq_one_letter_code
_entity_poly.pdbx_strand_id
1 'polypeptide(L)'
;MYLIDKTKAKNILISEGYQEQDINLLLEDYPELYDDLGSVIDIWLNTKNFVDFTYEGISLSQIMNTRGEHIITAAKTMNRLLNPNLSPEEKTRLINSLSHSVTFS
;
A
#
# COMPACT_ATOMS: atom_id res chain seq x y z
N MET A 1 -1.43 5.37 15.10
CA MET A 1 -2.19 5.13 13.85
C MET A 1 -2.22 6.42 13.06
N TYR A 2 -2.11 6.32 11.73
CA TYR A 2 -2.02 7.43 10.79
C TYR A 2 -3.22 7.46 9.85
N LEU A 3 -3.82 8.64 9.68
CA LEU A 3 -4.87 8.90 8.71
C LEU A 3 -4.28 9.56 7.46
N ILE A 4 -4.52 8.93 6.30
CA ILE A 4 -4.05 9.49 5.04
C ILE A 4 -4.73 10.83 4.74
N ASP A 5 -3.96 11.82 4.28
CA ASP A 5 -4.50 13.04 3.70
C ASP A 5 -5.16 12.73 2.34
N LYS A 6 -6.47 12.46 2.37
CA LYS A 6 -7.26 12.10 1.19
C LYS A 6 -7.24 13.19 0.13
N THR A 7 -7.14 14.46 0.51
CA THR A 7 -7.09 15.58 -0.43
C THR A 7 -5.77 15.58 -1.20
N LYS A 8 -4.63 15.43 -0.51
CA LYS A 8 -3.32 15.29 -1.17
C LYS A 8 -3.24 14.04 -2.03
N ALA A 9 -3.69 12.89 -1.50
CA ALA A 9 -3.71 11.64 -2.24
C ALA A 9 -4.52 11.77 -3.54
N LYS A 10 -5.71 12.37 -3.46
CA LYS A 10 -6.56 12.64 -4.62
C LYS A 10 -5.85 13.52 -5.66
N ASN A 11 -5.24 14.62 -5.25
CA ASN A 11 -4.54 15.53 -6.16
C ASN A 11 -3.37 14.84 -6.89
N ILE A 12 -2.61 13.99 -6.18
CA ILE A 12 -1.51 13.24 -6.78
C ILE A 12 -2.05 12.23 -7.80
N LEU A 13 -3.05 11.43 -7.42
CA LEU A 13 -3.66 10.42 -8.30
C LEU A 13 -4.26 11.05 -9.56
N ILE A 14 -4.95 12.20 -9.44
CA ILE A 14 -5.44 12.96 -10.61
C ILE A 14 -4.26 13.36 -11.51
N SER A 15 -3.16 13.86 -10.92
CA SER A 15 -1.96 14.25 -11.69
C SER A 15 -1.26 13.08 -12.39
N GLU A 16 -1.46 11.86 -11.90
CA GLU A 16 -0.94 10.61 -12.46
C GLU A 16 -1.91 10.01 -13.51
N GLY A 17 -3.07 10.62 -13.74
CA GLY A 17 -4.02 10.24 -14.78
C GLY A 17 -5.16 9.31 -14.33
N TYR A 18 -5.30 9.06 -13.03
CA TYR A 18 -6.43 8.29 -12.49
C TYR A 18 -7.75 9.06 -12.63
N GLN A 19 -8.84 8.32 -12.87
CA GLN A 19 -10.17 8.91 -12.97
C GLN A 19 -10.73 9.24 -11.58
N GLU A 20 -11.43 10.36 -11.46
CA GLU A 20 -11.95 10.83 -10.16
C GLU A 20 -12.87 9.80 -9.47
N GLN A 21 -13.66 9.06 -10.25
CA GLN A 21 -14.53 8.00 -9.74
C GLN A 21 -13.71 6.88 -9.08
N ASP A 22 -12.65 6.40 -9.73
CA ASP A 22 -11.76 5.36 -9.20
C ASP A 22 -11.01 5.84 -7.96
N ILE A 23 -10.58 7.10 -7.95
CA ILE A 23 -9.91 7.71 -6.81
C ILE A 23 -10.83 7.78 -5.60
N ASN A 24 -12.07 8.23 -5.80
CA ASN A 24 -13.04 8.32 -4.72
C ASN A 24 -13.32 6.91 -4.15
N LEU A 25 -13.52 5.90 -4.99
CA LEU A 25 -13.69 4.51 -4.56
C LEU A 25 -12.47 3.97 -3.80
N LEU A 26 -11.26 4.30 -4.25
CA LEU A 26 -10.01 3.89 -3.59
C LEU A 26 -9.86 4.51 -2.20
N LEU A 27 -10.27 5.77 -2.03
CA LEU A 27 -10.05 6.58 -0.84
C LEU A 27 -11.23 6.65 0.15
N GLU A 28 -12.46 6.27 -0.26
CA GLU A 28 -13.68 6.32 0.55
C GLU A 28 -13.47 5.60 1.90
N ASP A 29 -13.16 4.31 1.84
CA ASP A 29 -12.88 3.45 3.00
C ASP A 29 -11.40 3.13 3.14
N TYR A 30 -10.54 4.14 2.96
CA TYR A 30 -9.10 3.94 3.18
C TYR A 30 -8.83 3.70 4.67
N PRO A 31 -8.19 2.57 5.05
CA PRO A 31 -7.98 2.22 6.45
C PRO A 31 -6.96 3.15 7.10
N GLU A 32 -7.02 3.26 8.42
CA GLU A 32 -5.92 3.84 9.20
C GLU A 32 -4.68 2.99 9.03
N LEU A 33 -3.54 3.64 8.81
CA LEU A 33 -2.26 2.98 8.65
C LEU A 33 -1.53 2.86 10.00
N TYR A 34 -0.76 1.79 10.17
CA TYR A 34 0.23 1.75 11.25
C TYR A 34 1.25 2.88 11.07
N ASP A 35 1.72 3.47 12.18
CA ASP A 35 2.50 4.72 12.14
C ASP A 35 3.78 4.64 11.29
N ASP A 36 4.46 3.50 11.31
CA ASP A 36 5.67 3.28 10.50
C ASP A 36 5.36 3.32 9.00
N LEU A 37 4.28 2.66 8.58
CA LEU A 37 3.81 2.68 7.20
C LEU A 37 3.20 4.05 6.85
N GLY A 38 2.49 4.67 7.78
CA GLY A 38 1.90 6.00 7.64
C GLY A 38 2.95 7.06 7.35
N SER A 39 4.10 7.00 8.02
CA SER A 39 5.24 7.89 7.80
C SER A 39 5.79 7.78 6.37
N VAL A 40 5.85 6.56 5.83
CA VAL A 40 6.27 6.31 4.45
C VAL A 40 5.30 6.92 3.45
N ILE A 41 3.99 6.78 3.70
CA ILE A 41 2.95 7.37 2.85
C ILE A 41 2.93 8.89 2.97
N ASP A 42 3.15 9.46 4.15
CA ASP A 42 3.25 10.91 4.32
C ASP A 42 4.47 11.49 3.57
N ILE A 43 5.63 10.82 3.62
CA ILE A 43 6.80 11.23 2.81
C ILE A 43 6.44 11.21 1.32
N TRP A 44 5.80 10.14 0.84
CA TRP A 44 5.37 10.06 -0.55
C TRP A 44 4.37 11.18 -0.91
N LEU A 45 3.37 11.45 -0.07
CA LEU A 45 2.38 12.52 -0.29
C LEU A 45 3.02 13.91 -0.38
N ASN A 46 4.07 14.17 0.41
CA ASN A 46 4.69 15.50 0.46
C ASN A 46 5.82 15.69 -0.55
N THR A 47 6.54 14.62 -0.91
CA THR A 47 7.76 14.71 -1.72
C THR A 47 7.65 14.03 -3.08
N LYS A 48 6.63 13.20 -3.29
CA LYS A 48 6.52 12.25 -4.41
C LYS A 48 7.68 11.26 -4.51
N ASN A 49 8.57 11.21 -3.51
CA ASN A 49 9.63 10.23 -3.45
C ASN A 49 9.09 8.94 -2.84
N PHE A 50 9.40 7.83 -3.51
CA PHE A 50 9.11 6.51 -2.98
C PHE A 50 10.18 6.13 -1.95
N VAL A 51 9.75 5.80 -0.74
CA VAL A 51 10.58 5.19 0.30
C VAL A 51 10.10 3.76 0.47
N ASP A 52 10.99 2.80 0.27
CA ASP A 52 10.60 1.41 0.42
C ASP A 52 10.44 1.04 1.89
N PHE A 53 9.42 0.23 2.19
CA PHE A 53 9.11 -0.25 3.53
C PHE A 53 9.05 -1.76 3.52
N THR A 54 9.74 -2.40 4.47
CA THR A 54 9.84 -3.87 4.52
C THR A 54 9.31 -4.40 5.83
N TYR A 55 8.47 -5.43 5.74
CA TYR A 55 7.96 -6.17 6.88
C TYR A 55 8.02 -7.67 6.60
N GLU A 56 8.65 -8.41 7.52
CA GLU A 56 8.84 -9.88 7.42
C GLU A 56 9.41 -10.34 6.06
N GLY A 57 10.33 -9.55 5.50
CA GLY A 57 10.99 -9.86 4.23
C GLY A 57 10.18 -9.50 2.98
N ILE A 58 8.96 -8.94 3.11
CA ILE A 58 8.16 -8.42 2.01
C ILE A 58 8.27 -6.89 1.98
N SER A 59 8.68 -6.33 0.84
CA SER A 59 8.76 -4.88 0.66
C SER A 59 7.50 -4.30 0.00
N LEU A 60 7.25 -3.01 0.22
CA LEU A 60 6.17 -2.28 -0.43
C LEU A 60 6.37 -2.26 -1.95
N SER A 61 7.62 -2.08 -2.41
CA SER A 61 7.98 -2.18 -3.82
C SER A 61 7.68 -3.56 -4.41
N GLN A 62 7.91 -4.64 -3.66
CA GLN A 62 7.56 -5.99 -4.09
C GLN A 62 6.04 -6.13 -4.27
N ILE A 63 5.23 -5.63 -3.33
CA ILE A 63 3.76 -5.65 -3.46
C ILE A 63 3.31 -4.90 -4.72
N MET A 64 3.86 -3.70 -4.94
CA MET A 64 3.56 -2.89 -6.13
C MET A 64 3.90 -3.64 -7.42
N ASN A 65 5.10 -4.21 -7.52
CA ASN A 65 5.57 -4.91 -8.72
C ASN A 65 4.81 -6.21 -8.98
N THR A 66 4.59 -7.01 -7.93
CA THR A 66 3.88 -8.29 -8.01
C THR A 66 2.45 -8.12 -8.49
N ARG A 67 1.76 -7.05 -8.06
CA ARG A 67 0.34 -6.84 -8.37
C ARG A 67 0.08 -5.80 -9.44
N GLY A 68 1.11 -5.11 -9.93
CA GLY A 68 0.95 -3.93 -10.78
C GLY A 68 0.16 -2.82 -10.07
N GLU A 69 0.26 -2.75 -8.74
CA GLU A 69 -0.54 -1.87 -7.91
C GLU A 69 0.18 -0.54 -7.64
N HIS A 70 -0.61 0.53 -7.54
CA HIS A 70 -0.13 1.83 -7.08
C HIS A 70 0.27 1.78 -5.60
N ILE A 71 1.15 2.69 -5.16
CA ILE A 71 1.65 2.73 -3.77
C ILE A 71 0.51 2.80 -2.75
N ILE A 72 -0.56 3.55 -3.04
CA ILE A 72 -1.73 3.67 -2.16
C ILE A 72 -2.43 2.31 -1.95
N THR A 73 -2.55 1.49 -3.01
CA THR A 73 -3.16 0.16 -2.93
C THR A 73 -2.20 -0.83 -2.26
N ALA A 74 -0.92 -0.78 -2.62
CA ALA A 74 0.11 -1.61 -2.01
C ALA A 74 0.21 -1.36 -0.50
N ALA A 75 0.06 -0.10 -0.07
CA ALA A 75 0.05 0.27 1.34
C ALA A 75 -1.15 -0.33 2.08
N LYS A 76 -2.34 -0.44 1.48
CA LYS A 76 -3.46 -1.18 2.10
C LYS A 76 -3.10 -2.65 2.35
N THR A 77 -2.45 -3.28 1.37
CA THR A 77 -1.99 -4.67 1.48
C THR A 77 -0.92 -4.83 2.57
N MET A 78 0.05 -3.92 2.62
CA MET A 78 1.07 -3.89 3.68
C MET A 78 0.45 -3.65 5.05
N ASN A 79 -0.51 -2.73 5.15
CA ASN A 79 -1.23 -2.44 6.38
C ASN A 79 -1.97 -3.69 6.91
N ARG A 80 -2.53 -4.49 6.00
CA ARG A 80 -3.15 -5.77 6.36
C ARG A 80 -2.11 -6.77 6.90
N LEU A 81 -0.91 -6.84 6.32
CA LEU A 81 0.18 -7.68 6.83
C LEU A 81 0.64 -7.26 8.23
N LEU A 82 0.66 -5.96 8.50
CA LEU A 82 1.01 -5.39 9.80
C LEU A 82 -0.07 -5.61 10.88
N ASN A 83 -1.29 -5.99 10.48
CA ASN A 83 -2.38 -6.18 11.42
C ASN A 83 -2.10 -7.35 12.38
N PRO A 84 -1.93 -7.12 13.70
CA PRO A 84 -1.62 -8.17 14.66
C PRO A 84 -2.79 -9.13 14.89
N ASN A 85 -4.01 -8.74 14.48
CA ASN A 85 -5.20 -9.59 14.55
C ASN A 85 -5.36 -10.49 13.32
N LEU A 86 -4.49 -10.37 12.32
CA LEU A 86 -4.51 -11.26 11.17
C LEU A 86 -4.12 -12.66 11.64
N SER A 87 -4.96 -13.66 11.33
CA SER A 87 -4.67 -15.03 11.75
C SER A 87 -3.36 -15.53 11.11
N PRO A 88 -2.60 -16.42 11.77
CA PRO A 88 -1.37 -16.96 11.20
C PRO A 88 -1.56 -17.59 9.82
N GLU A 89 -2.72 -18.23 9.60
CA GLU A 89 -3.07 -18.84 8.31
C GLU A 89 -3.28 -17.78 7.23
N GLU A 90 -4.06 -16.73 7.49
CA GLU A 90 -4.27 -15.64 6.54
C GLU A 90 -2.98 -14.89 6.25
N LYS A 91 -2.16 -14.65 7.27
CA LYS A 91 -0.86 -14.00 7.14
C LYS A 91 0.06 -14.82 6.23
N THR A 92 0.15 -16.12 6.47
CA THR A 92 0.93 -17.04 5.63
C THR A 92 0.40 -17.07 4.19
N ARG A 93 -0.92 -17.13 3.99
CA ARG A 93 -1.52 -17.08 2.65
C ARG A 93 -1.19 -15.77 1.92
N LEU A 94 -1.25 -14.64 2.63
CA LEU A 94 -0.97 -13.32 2.06
C LEU A 94 0.50 -13.20 1.68
N ILE A 95 1.42 -13.57 2.57
CA ILE A 95 2.86 -13.60 2.29
C ILE A 95 3.14 -14.51 1.09
N ASN A 96 2.60 -15.73 1.06
CA ASN A 96 2.79 -16.65 -0.06
C ASN A 96 2.30 -16.07 -1.39
N SER A 97 1.16 -15.37 -1.40
CA SER A 97 0.63 -14.72 -2.60
C SER A 97 1.51 -13.60 -3.14
N LEU A 98 2.30 -12.97 -2.27
CA LEU A 98 3.20 -11.87 -2.60
C LEU A 98 4.62 -12.37 -2.97
N SER A 99 4.98 -13.57 -2.49
CA SER A 99 6.25 -14.22 -2.79
C SER A 99 6.23 -15.08 -4.06
N HIS A 100 5.07 -15.60 -4.47
CA HIS A 100 4.96 -16.53 -5.62
C HIS A 100 5.02 -15.89 -7.02
N SER A 101 5.22 -14.57 -7.12
CA SER A 101 5.25 -13.87 -8.42
C SER A 101 6.65 -13.72 -9.02
N VAL A 102 7.59 -14.58 -8.63
CA VAL A 102 8.90 -14.72 -9.27
C VAL A 102 9.06 -16.13 -9.81
N THR A 103 8.29 -16.45 -10.86
CA THR A 103 8.64 -17.50 -11.83
C THR A 103 7.96 -17.17 -13.15
N PHE A 104 8.63 -16.37 -13.97
CA PHE A 104 8.52 -16.52 -15.42
C PHE A 104 9.91 -16.85 -15.92
N SER A 105 10.07 -18.14 -16.22
CA SER A 105 11.16 -18.71 -17.02
C SER A 105 11.02 -18.30 -18.48
#